data_AF-A0A932V9J5-F1
#
_entry.id   AF-A0A932V9J5-F1
#
_cell.length_a   1.000
_cell.length_b   1.000
_cell.length_c   1.000
_cell.angle_alpha   90.00
_cell.angle_beta   90.00
_cell.angle_gamma   90.00
#
_symmetry.space_group_name_H-M   'P 1'
#
loop_
_entity.id
_entity.type
_entity.pdbx_description
1 polymer ?
#
loop_
_entity_poly.entity_id
_entity_poly.type
_entity_poly.pdbx_seq_one_letter_code
_entity_poly.pdbx_strand_id
1 'polypeptide(L)'
;MKLELVSTLALNRDELLRAFDGLSEKEITTIPVVGCDASSPSKLYSGSCRAPIGDDASWTIKDTIGHISYWEQVIHAHVRESFAEGKPRRMSDKDPNDAINAREAKRRKNWKWARVRAEFENTRGALIARVESLSEMDLSFVVPNPWWNQNGFYSVAQMIEDDAIGHCREHIEQIRNWKLEIRG
;
A
#
# COMPACT_ATOMS: atom_id res chain seq x y z
N MET A 1 -10.36 8.87 -17.52
CA MET A 1 -9.36 8.67 -16.45
C MET A 1 -9.94 7.75 -15.37
N LYS A 2 -11.15 8.01 -14.89
CA LYS A 2 -11.82 7.15 -13.90
C LYS A 2 -11.76 5.64 -14.20
N LEU A 3 -12.15 5.22 -15.41
CA LEU A 3 -12.23 3.80 -15.78
C LEU A 3 -10.88 3.09 -15.64
N GLU A 4 -9.80 3.79 -15.99
CA GLU A 4 -8.43 3.28 -15.88
C GLU A 4 -8.01 3.12 -14.41
N LEU A 5 -8.30 4.11 -13.57
CA LEU A 5 -8.00 4.03 -12.13
C LEU A 5 -8.76 2.87 -11.47
N VAL A 6 -10.06 2.73 -11.75
CA VAL A 6 -10.90 1.66 -11.20
C VAL A 6 -10.41 0.28 -11.65
N SER A 7 -10.17 0.11 -12.95
CA SER A 7 -9.69 -1.17 -13.49
C SER A 7 -8.30 -1.52 -12.97
N THR A 8 -7.42 -0.54 -12.82
CA THR A 8 -6.06 -0.75 -12.29
C THR A 8 -6.07 -1.08 -10.80
N LEU A 9 -6.90 -0.41 -9.99
CA LEU A 9 -7.08 -0.76 -8.57
C LEU A 9 -7.60 -2.20 -8.41
N ALA A 10 -8.55 -2.60 -9.24
CA ALA A 10 -9.08 -3.97 -9.22
C ALA A 10 -8.01 -4.99 -9.66
N LEU A 11 -7.26 -4.69 -10.73
CA LEU A 11 -6.18 -5.55 -11.21
C LEU A 11 -5.08 -5.72 -10.16
N ASN A 12 -4.59 -4.62 -9.57
CA ASN A 12 -3.57 -4.65 -8.52
C ASN A 12 -4.02 -5.47 -7.30
N ARG A 13 -5.31 -5.43 -6.96
CA ARG A 13 -5.85 -6.24 -5.85
C ARG A 13 -5.63 -7.71 -6.15
N ASP A 14 -6.06 -8.14 -7.33
CA ASP A 14 -6.02 -9.54 -7.72
C ASP A 14 -4.57 -10.00 -7.95
N GLU A 15 -3.71 -9.13 -8.49
CA GLU A 15 -2.27 -9.41 -8.65
C GLU A 15 -1.53 -9.54 -7.32
N LEU A 16 -1.82 -8.68 -6.35
CA LEU A 16 -1.25 -8.78 -5.01
C LEU A 16 -1.66 -10.07 -4.32
N LEU A 17 -2.94 -10.43 -4.37
CA LEU A 17 -3.42 -11.69 -3.82
C LEU A 17 -2.75 -12.90 -4.50
N ARG A 18 -2.59 -12.85 -5.84
CA ARG A 18 -1.89 -13.89 -6.60
C ARG A 18 -0.39 -13.97 -6.31
N ALA A 19 0.26 -12.88 -5.92
CA ALA A 19 1.71 -12.84 -5.70
C ALA A 19 2.16 -13.88 -4.66
N PHE A 20 1.33 -14.15 -3.66
CA PHE A 20 1.61 -15.11 -2.60
C PHE A 20 0.72 -16.38 -2.66
N ASP A 21 0.05 -16.65 -3.78
CA ASP A 21 -0.72 -17.89 -3.95
C ASP A 21 0.18 -19.13 -3.81
N GLY A 22 -0.35 -20.20 -3.23
CA GLY A 22 0.41 -21.44 -2.98
C GLY A 22 1.40 -21.36 -1.82
N LEU A 23 1.42 -20.26 -1.06
CA LEU A 23 2.07 -20.22 0.24
C LEU A 23 1.11 -20.66 1.34
N SER A 24 1.64 -21.36 2.33
CA SER A 24 0.91 -21.70 3.56
C SER A 24 0.73 -20.47 4.46
N GLU A 25 -0.27 -20.51 5.35
CA GLU A 25 -0.45 -19.44 6.34
C GLU A 25 0.80 -19.26 7.22
N LYS A 26 1.53 -20.33 7.52
CA LYS A 26 2.80 -20.25 8.24
C LYS A 26 3.82 -19.40 7.48
N GLU A 27 4.02 -19.67 6.19
CA GLU A 27 4.96 -18.89 5.36
C GLU A 27 4.57 -17.41 5.28
N ILE A 28 3.27 -17.12 5.11
CA ILE A 28 2.72 -15.75 5.08
C ILE A 28 2.95 -14.98 6.39
N THR A 29 2.98 -15.68 7.53
CA THR A 29 2.94 -15.07 8.85
C THR A 29 4.24 -15.16 9.64
N THR A 30 5.24 -15.91 9.17
CA THR A 30 6.49 -16.11 9.93
C THR A 30 7.76 -15.86 9.16
N ILE A 31 7.72 -15.84 7.82
CA ILE A 31 8.93 -15.62 7.03
C ILE A 31 8.99 -14.15 6.63
N PRO A 32 10.04 -13.41 7.04
CA PRO A 32 10.24 -12.04 6.61
C PRO A 32 10.40 -11.94 5.09
N VAL A 33 9.72 -10.97 4.49
CA VAL A 33 9.87 -10.60 3.09
C VAL A 33 11.04 -9.64 2.99
N VAL A 34 11.98 -9.95 2.10
CA VAL A 34 13.10 -9.06 1.75
C VAL A 34 12.98 -8.67 0.28
N GLY A 35 13.32 -7.44 -0.03
CA GLY A 35 13.32 -6.84 -1.36
C GLY A 35 14.67 -6.21 -1.70
N CYS A 36 14.71 -5.64 -2.90
CA CYS A 36 15.80 -4.77 -3.34
C CYS A 36 15.42 -3.33 -2.99
N ASP A 37 16.34 -2.60 -2.36
CA ASP A 37 16.13 -1.18 -2.08
C ASP A 37 16.03 -0.39 -3.40
N ALA A 38 14.85 0.16 -3.68
CA ALA A 38 14.58 0.94 -4.89
C ALA A 38 15.22 2.34 -4.84
N SER A 39 15.79 2.75 -3.70
CA SER A 39 16.46 4.05 -3.55
C SER A 39 17.89 4.10 -4.09
N SER A 40 18.45 2.97 -4.54
CA SER A 40 19.83 2.90 -5.02
C SER A 40 19.93 3.16 -6.54
N PRO A 41 20.51 4.29 -6.99
CA PRO A 41 20.50 4.69 -8.41
C PRO A 41 21.41 3.85 -9.33
N SER A 42 22.15 2.88 -8.79
CA SER A 42 23.10 2.09 -9.56
C SER A 42 22.47 0.80 -10.05
N LYS A 43 22.04 0.80 -11.32
CA LYS A 43 22.06 -0.40 -12.16
C LYS A 43 23.39 -1.11 -11.96
N LEU A 44 23.36 -2.32 -11.39
CA LEU A 44 24.12 -3.50 -11.82
C LEU A 44 23.92 -4.62 -10.80
N TYR A 45 23.40 -5.74 -11.28
CA TYR A 45 23.35 -7.04 -10.61
C TYR A 45 24.73 -7.39 -10.03
N SER A 46 24.81 -7.62 -8.72
CA SER A 46 25.65 -8.60 -8.02
C SER A 46 25.81 -8.22 -6.54
N GLY A 47 24.86 -8.63 -5.68
CA GLY A 47 25.04 -8.46 -4.24
C GLY A 47 23.75 -8.50 -3.44
N SER A 48 23.41 -9.68 -2.92
CA SER A 48 22.50 -9.93 -1.79
C SER A 48 21.24 -9.04 -1.70
N CYS A 49 20.16 -9.48 -2.36
CA CYS A 49 18.79 -9.01 -2.17
C CYS A 49 18.30 -9.31 -0.73
N ARG A 50 18.55 -8.42 0.24
CA ARG A 50 18.16 -8.63 1.65
C ARG A 50 17.67 -7.36 2.35
N ALA A 51 17.29 -6.31 1.61
CA ALA A 51 16.72 -5.13 2.23
C ALA A 51 15.29 -5.45 2.69
N PRO A 52 14.87 -5.12 3.91
CA PRO A 52 13.51 -5.42 4.37
C PRO A 52 12.44 -4.69 3.56
N ILE A 53 11.27 -5.30 3.39
CA ILE A 53 10.09 -4.66 2.73
C ILE A 53 9.27 -3.80 3.73
N GLY A 54 9.93 -3.33 4.78
CA GLY A 54 9.33 -2.51 5.82
C GLY A 54 10.38 -1.84 6.69
N ASP A 55 9.93 -1.03 7.64
CA ASP A 55 10.84 -0.22 8.47
C ASP A 55 11.64 -1.05 9.49
N ASP A 56 11.34 -2.35 9.60
CA ASP A 56 12.13 -3.33 10.31
C ASP A 56 12.43 -4.57 9.44
N ALA A 57 13.54 -5.25 9.76
CA ALA A 57 14.02 -6.43 9.04
C ALA A 57 13.17 -7.71 9.18
N SER A 58 11.92 -7.58 9.63
CA SER A 58 11.09 -8.72 10.04
C SER A 58 9.70 -8.79 9.41
N TRP A 59 9.31 -7.82 8.57
CA TRP A 59 7.96 -7.80 8.00
C TRP A 59 7.65 -9.05 7.19
N THR A 60 6.58 -9.75 7.55
CA THR A 60 6.06 -10.87 6.76
C THR A 60 5.06 -10.39 5.72
N ILE A 61 4.59 -11.26 4.82
CA ILE A 61 3.52 -10.90 3.87
C ILE A 61 2.31 -10.34 4.61
N LYS A 62 1.93 -10.93 5.75
CA LYS A 62 0.85 -10.41 6.59
C LYS A 62 1.07 -8.94 6.98
N ASP A 63 2.29 -8.58 7.36
CA ASP A 63 2.61 -7.22 7.78
C ASP A 63 2.57 -6.26 6.57
N THR A 64 3.15 -6.66 5.43
CA THR A 64 3.08 -5.88 4.18
C THR A 64 1.64 -5.63 3.71
N ILE A 65 0.77 -6.65 3.76
CA ILE A 65 -0.64 -6.48 3.38
C ILE A 65 -1.39 -5.58 4.38
N GLY A 66 -1.08 -5.71 5.68
CA GLY A 66 -1.61 -4.81 6.71
C GLY A 66 -1.19 -3.35 6.51
N HIS A 67 0.06 -3.12 6.10
CA HIS A 67 0.62 -1.82 5.75
C HIS A 67 -0.09 -1.19 4.56
N ILE A 68 -0.19 -1.89 3.43
CA ILE A 68 -0.92 -1.41 2.23
C ILE A 68 -2.37 -1.06 2.61
N SER A 69 -3.03 -1.94 3.37
CA SER A 69 -4.41 -1.71 3.81
C SER A 69 -4.54 -0.43 4.64
N TYR A 70 -3.60 -0.16 5.54
CA TYR A 70 -3.66 1.05 6.36
C TYR A 70 -3.51 2.32 5.51
N TRP A 71 -2.52 2.38 4.62
CA TRP A 71 -2.29 3.58 3.81
C TRP A 71 -3.44 3.83 2.83
N GLU A 72 -4.06 2.80 2.27
CA GLU A 72 -5.28 2.98 1.48
C GLU A 72 -6.47 3.49 2.29
N GLN A 73 -6.60 3.11 3.58
CA GLN A 73 -7.60 3.71 4.46
C GLN A 73 -7.33 5.21 4.69
N VAL A 74 -6.06 5.61 4.79
CA VAL A 74 -5.68 7.03 4.91
C VAL A 74 -6.06 7.80 3.64
N ILE A 75 -5.73 7.27 2.45
CA ILE A 75 -6.11 7.85 1.17
C ILE A 75 -7.63 7.96 1.05
N HIS A 76 -8.36 6.88 1.34
CA HIS A 76 -9.82 6.87 1.29
C HIS A 76 -10.44 7.92 2.22
N ALA A 77 -9.94 8.03 3.46
CA ALA A 77 -10.39 9.04 4.41
C ALA A 77 -10.08 10.46 3.93
N HIS A 78 -8.88 10.69 3.39
CA HIS A 78 -8.47 12.00 2.87
C HIS A 78 -9.36 12.45 1.70
N VAL A 79 -9.64 11.56 0.75
CA VAL A 79 -10.58 11.84 -0.36
C VAL A 79 -11.98 12.12 0.18
N ARG A 80 -12.47 11.33 1.14
CA ARG A 80 -13.79 11.56 1.75
C ARG A 80 -13.88 12.93 2.41
N GLU A 81 -12.93 13.28 3.26
CA GLU A 81 -12.92 14.52 4.06
C GLU A 81 -12.73 15.76 3.18
N SER A 82 -11.94 15.65 2.12
CA SER A 82 -11.76 16.73 1.13
C SER A 82 -13.08 17.18 0.50
N PHE A 83 -13.94 16.22 0.10
CA PHE A 83 -15.21 16.53 -0.58
C PHE A 83 -16.39 16.71 0.37
N ALA A 84 -16.42 16.02 1.52
CA ALA A 84 -17.54 16.11 2.46
C ALA A 84 -17.44 17.34 3.37
N GLU A 85 -16.22 17.70 3.80
CA GLU A 85 -15.99 18.68 4.86
C GLU A 85 -15.26 19.94 4.35
N GLY A 86 -14.78 19.91 3.09
CA GLY A 86 -13.90 20.95 2.54
C GLY A 86 -12.57 21.07 3.28
N LYS A 87 -12.24 20.06 4.10
CA LYS A 87 -11.08 20.03 4.99
C LYS A 87 -10.34 18.72 4.75
N PRO A 88 -9.36 18.70 3.83
CA PRO A 88 -8.55 17.51 3.57
C PRO A 88 -7.89 17.03 4.87
N ARG A 89 -7.89 15.71 5.09
CA ARG A 89 -7.21 15.10 6.23
C ARG A 89 -5.74 15.45 6.20
N ARG A 90 -5.25 16.20 7.19
CA ARG A 90 -3.81 16.40 7.36
C ARG A 90 -3.24 15.29 8.22
N MET A 91 -2.23 14.59 7.74
CA MET A 91 -1.45 13.69 8.61
C MET A 91 -0.70 14.53 9.64
N SER A 92 -0.65 14.04 10.89
CA SER A 92 0.09 14.67 11.97
C SER A 92 1.58 14.66 11.65
N ASP A 93 2.25 15.79 11.84
CA ASP A 93 3.72 15.94 11.75
C ASP A 93 4.47 15.29 12.92
N LYS A 94 3.74 14.82 13.93
CA LYS A 94 4.30 14.27 15.17
C LYS A 94 4.63 12.78 15.11
N ASP A 95 4.07 12.04 14.16
CA ASP A 95 4.25 10.60 14.02
C ASP A 95 4.99 10.31 12.70
N PRO A 96 6.30 9.96 12.70
CA PRO A 96 6.98 9.56 11.48
C PRO A 96 6.33 8.28 10.89
N ASN A 97 6.38 8.11 9.57
CA ASN A 97 5.80 6.95 8.86
C ASN A 97 6.21 5.63 9.53
N ASP A 98 7.48 5.48 9.89
CA ASP A 98 8.00 4.28 10.53
C ASP A 98 7.33 3.97 11.88
N ALA A 99 7.02 4.99 12.67
CA ALA A 99 6.33 4.81 13.94
C ALA A 99 4.86 4.39 13.73
N ILE A 100 4.21 4.92 12.70
CA ILE A 100 2.85 4.53 12.31
C ILE A 100 2.84 3.09 11.83
N ASN A 101 3.74 2.73 10.94
CA ASN A 101 3.89 1.41 10.38
C ASN A 101 4.18 0.37 11.48
N ALA A 102 5.13 0.64 12.38
CA ALA A 102 5.42 -0.21 13.53
C ALA A 102 4.20 -0.37 14.46
N ARG A 103 3.44 0.70 14.70
CA ARG A 103 2.19 0.66 15.49
C ARG A 103 1.15 -0.22 14.81
N GLU A 104 0.95 -0.07 13.51
CA GLU A 104 -0.04 -0.79 12.72
C GLU A 104 0.30 -2.29 12.56
N ALA A 105 1.59 -2.61 12.40
CA ALA A 105 2.08 -3.99 12.45
C ALA A 105 1.84 -4.61 13.84
N LYS A 106 2.22 -3.89 14.92
CA LYS A 106 1.98 -4.34 16.30
C LYS A 106 0.49 -4.57 16.59
N ARG A 107 -0.39 -3.70 16.09
CA ARG A 107 -1.85 -3.82 16.22
C ARG A 107 -2.39 -5.12 15.60
N ARG A 108 -1.81 -5.54 14.47
CA ARG A 108 -2.21 -6.75 13.73
C ARG A 108 -1.43 -8.01 14.12
N LYS A 109 -0.43 -7.90 15.00
CA LYS A 109 0.47 -9.01 15.37
C LYS A 109 -0.28 -10.31 15.67
N ASN A 110 -1.34 -10.24 16.48
CA ASN A 110 -2.14 -11.39 16.91
C ASN A 110 -3.36 -11.70 16.03
N TRP A 111 -3.53 -10.98 14.92
CA TRP A 111 -4.62 -11.26 13.99
C TRP A 111 -4.31 -12.50 13.17
N LYS A 112 -5.35 -13.32 12.94
CA LYS A 112 -5.30 -14.41 11.96
C LYS A 112 -5.09 -13.84 10.56
N TRP A 113 -4.41 -14.57 9.69
CA TRP A 113 -4.17 -14.14 8.31
C TRP A 113 -5.47 -13.76 7.59
N ALA A 114 -6.50 -14.60 7.69
CA ALA A 114 -7.80 -14.37 7.07
C ALA A 114 -8.41 -13.00 7.42
N ARG A 115 -8.18 -12.48 8.64
CA ARG A 115 -8.68 -11.17 9.05
C ARG A 115 -7.92 -10.03 8.38
N VAL A 116 -6.60 -10.13 8.27
CA VAL A 116 -5.76 -9.12 7.61
C VAL A 116 -6.09 -9.08 6.12
N ARG A 117 -6.24 -10.24 5.48
CA ARG A 117 -6.69 -10.35 4.09
C ARG A 117 -8.05 -9.70 3.88
N ALA A 118 -9.03 -9.98 4.73
CA ALA A 118 -10.36 -9.37 4.63
C ALA A 118 -10.32 -7.85 4.83
N GLU A 119 -9.47 -7.33 5.73
CA GLU A 119 -9.28 -5.88 5.90
C GLU A 119 -8.75 -5.23 4.62
N PHE A 120 -7.78 -5.86 3.95
CA PHE A 120 -7.27 -5.41 2.66
C PHE A 120 -8.35 -5.40 1.58
N GLU A 121 -9.03 -6.54 1.38
CA GLU A 121 -10.06 -6.68 0.34
C GLU A 121 -11.20 -5.67 0.54
N ASN A 122 -11.64 -5.45 1.79
CA ASN A 122 -12.65 -4.46 2.13
C ASN A 122 -12.17 -3.02 1.91
N THR A 123 -10.93 -2.71 2.30
CA THR A 123 -10.34 -1.37 2.11
C THR A 123 -10.26 -1.03 0.63
N ARG A 124 -9.69 -1.95 -0.18
CA ARG A 124 -9.56 -1.76 -1.62
C ARG A 124 -10.92 -1.66 -2.30
N GLY A 125 -11.88 -2.49 -1.90
CA GLY A 125 -13.26 -2.41 -2.39
C GLY A 125 -13.91 -1.06 -2.08
N ALA A 126 -13.73 -0.53 -0.88
CA ALA A 126 -14.23 0.79 -0.52
C ALA A 126 -13.55 1.91 -1.32
N LEU A 127 -12.23 1.82 -1.54
CA LEU A 127 -11.50 2.80 -2.36
C LEU A 127 -11.97 2.78 -3.82
N ILE A 128 -12.17 1.61 -4.41
CA ILE A 128 -12.73 1.46 -5.77
C ILE A 128 -14.11 2.11 -5.84
N ALA A 129 -15.02 1.75 -4.94
CA ALA A 129 -16.37 2.32 -4.90
C ALA A 129 -16.34 3.85 -4.73
N ARG A 130 -15.38 4.37 -3.95
CA ARG A 130 -15.18 5.81 -3.80
C ARG A 130 -14.78 6.45 -5.12
N VAL A 131 -13.76 5.91 -5.82
CA VAL A 131 -13.32 6.43 -7.14
C VAL A 131 -14.45 6.36 -8.18
N GLU A 132 -15.23 5.29 -8.18
CA GLU A 132 -16.41 5.15 -9.05
C GLU A 132 -17.43 6.27 -8.83
N SER A 133 -17.65 6.65 -7.57
CA SER A 133 -18.62 7.69 -7.17
C SER A 133 -18.21 9.12 -7.52
N LEU A 134 -16.91 9.41 -7.69
CA LEU A 134 -16.40 10.75 -7.99
C LEU A 134 -16.60 11.10 -9.46
N SER A 135 -16.88 12.35 -9.82
CA SER A 135 -16.86 12.78 -11.22
C SER A 135 -15.42 12.87 -11.78
N GLU A 136 -15.24 12.99 -13.11
CA GLU A 136 -13.92 13.28 -13.70
C GLU A 136 -13.38 14.66 -13.24
N MET A 137 -14.29 15.59 -12.91
CA MET A 137 -13.92 16.89 -12.34
C MET A 137 -13.41 16.74 -10.90
N ASP A 138 -14.07 15.92 -10.09
CA ASP A 138 -13.61 15.61 -8.73
C ASP A 138 -12.23 14.91 -8.76
N LEU A 139 -12.02 13.98 -9.69
CA LEU A 139 -10.73 13.31 -9.85
C LEU A 139 -9.61 14.26 -10.28
N SER A 140 -9.95 15.29 -11.07
CA SER A 140 -9.01 16.35 -11.46
C SER A 140 -8.83 17.42 -10.37
N PHE A 141 -9.65 17.41 -9.31
CA PHE A 141 -9.59 18.41 -8.26
C PHE A 141 -8.30 18.27 -7.45
N VAL A 142 -7.68 19.42 -7.18
CA VAL A 142 -6.37 19.49 -6.53
C VAL A 142 -6.53 19.70 -5.03
N VAL A 143 -5.98 18.78 -4.24
CA VAL A 143 -6.01 18.79 -2.78
C VAL A 143 -4.58 18.86 -2.23
N PRO A 144 -4.37 19.43 -1.02
CA PRO A 144 -3.10 19.32 -0.32
C PRO A 144 -2.71 17.84 -0.17
N ASN A 145 -1.44 17.54 -0.45
CA ASN A 145 -0.92 16.19 -0.28
C ASN A 145 -1.09 15.74 1.21
N PRO A 146 -1.65 14.55 1.47
CA PRO A 146 -1.79 14.04 2.84
C PRO A 146 -0.45 13.74 3.53
N TRP A 147 0.64 13.55 2.79
CA TRP A 147 1.92 13.08 3.31
C TRP A 147 2.79 14.23 3.86
N TRP A 148 3.29 14.03 5.07
CA TRP A 148 4.11 14.97 5.82
C TRP A 148 5.48 15.32 5.19
N ASN A 149 6.04 14.44 4.37
CA ASN A 149 7.37 14.59 3.76
C ASN A 149 7.34 15.29 2.39
N GLN A 150 6.14 15.61 1.87
CA GLN A 150 5.96 16.21 0.56
C GLN A 150 5.08 17.46 0.69
N ASN A 151 5.72 18.63 0.77
CA ASN A 151 5.00 19.89 0.59
C ASN A 151 4.51 19.94 -0.86
N GLY A 152 3.19 19.93 -1.09
CA GLY A 152 2.64 19.97 -2.43
C GLY A 152 1.12 19.78 -2.48
N PHE A 153 0.60 19.82 -3.69
CA PHE A 153 -0.79 19.51 -3.98
C PHE A 153 -0.84 18.44 -5.07
N TYR A 154 -1.77 17.50 -4.94
CA TYR A 154 -2.05 16.49 -5.95
C TYR A 154 -3.48 16.61 -6.43
N SER A 155 -3.71 16.28 -7.70
CA SER A 155 -5.06 15.90 -8.08
C SER A 155 -5.46 14.63 -7.32
N VAL A 156 -6.75 14.45 -7.06
CA VAL A 156 -7.24 13.22 -6.44
C VAL A 156 -6.82 12.00 -7.27
N ALA A 157 -6.86 12.10 -8.61
CA ALA A 157 -6.40 11.06 -9.51
C ALA A 157 -4.92 10.72 -9.31
N GLN A 158 -4.04 11.74 -9.26
CA GLN A 158 -2.61 11.53 -9.08
C GLN A 158 -2.30 10.83 -7.75
N MET A 159 -2.96 11.22 -6.66
CA MET A 159 -2.79 10.55 -5.37
C MET A 159 -3.22 9.07 -5.41
N ILE A 160 -4.30 8.73 -6.12
CA ILE A 160 -4.71 7.32 -6.30
C ILE A 160 -3.67 6.55 -7.14
N GLU A 161 -3.15 7.19 -8.19
CA GLU A 161 -2.17 6.59 -9.08
C GLU A 161 -0.83 6.31 -8.38
N ASP A 162 -0.28 7.31 -7.70
CA ASP A 162 1.03 7.20 -7.08
C ASP A 162 0.96 6.37 -5.78
N ASP A 163 0.03 6.71 -4.88
CA ASP A 163 0.09 6.24 -3.49
C ASP A 163 -0.75 4.98 -3.20
N ALA A 164 -1.73 4.67 -4.05
CA ALA A 164 -2.46 3.40 -3.97
C ALA A 164 -1.99 2.42 -5.06
N ILE A 165 -1.97 2.84 -6.33
CA ILE A 165 -1.62 1.96 -7.45
C ILE A 165 -0.11 1.70 -7.51
N GLY A 166 0.72 2.75 -7.51
CA GLY A 166 2.18 2.67 -7.61
C GLY A 166 2.77 1.91 -6.42
N HIS A 167 2.47 2.37 -5.21
CA HIS A 167 2.90 1.73 -3.97
C HIS A 167 2.49 0.25 -3.87
N CYS A 168 1.27 -0.12 -4.30
CA CYS A 168 0.87 -1.52 -4.34
C CYS A 168 1.71 -2.34 -5.32
N ARG A 169 2.06 -1.80 -6.49
CA ARG A 169 2.88 -2.50 -7.50
C ARG A 169 4.30 -2.77 -6.99
N GLU A 170 4.91 -1.80 -6.32
CA GLU A 170 6.23 -1.98 -5.70
C GLU A 170 6.24 -3.19 -4.76
N HIS A 171 5.23 -3.31 -3.90
CA HIS A 171 5.11 -4.45 -2.99
C HIS A 171 4.75 -5.77 -3.70
N ILE A 172 3.98 -5.75 -4.78
CA ILE A 172 3.73 -6.94 -5.61
C ILE A 172 5.05 -7.50 -6.14
N GLU A 173 5.90 -6.65 -6.72
CA GLU A 173 7.19 -7.06 -7.29
C GLU A 173 8.14 -7.59 -6.23
N GLN A 174 8.21 -6.90 -5.10
CA GLN A 174 8.97 -7.32 -3.92
C GLN A 174 8.55 -8.71 -3.43
N ILE A 175 7.25 -8.99 -3.29
CA ILE A 175 6.74 -10.31 -2.87
C ILE A 175 7.04 -11.38 -3.92
N ARG A 176 6.86 -11.07 -5.21
CA ARG A 176 7.16 -12.01 -6.31
C ARG A 176 8.63 -12.42 -6.31
N ASN A 177 9.54 -11.45 -6.19
CA ASN A 177 10.98 -11.69 -6.15
C ASN A 177 11.38 -12.55 -4.94
N TRP A 178 10.90 -12.16 -3.75
CA TRP A 178 11.13 -12.93 -2.53
C TRP A 178 10.60 -14.37 -2.63
N LYS A 179 9.43 -14.58 -3.22
CA LYS A 179 8.84 -15.91 -3.37
C LYS A 179 9.69 -16.83 -4.25
N LEU A 180 10.36 -16.28 -5.28
CA LEU A 180 11.31 -17.04 -6.10
C LEU A 180 12.52 -17.48 -5.28
N GLU A 181 13.03 -16.64 -4.37
CA GLU A 181 14.19 -16.95 -3.54
C GLU A 181 13.93 -18.05 -2.51
N ILE A 182 12.73 -18.15 -1.94
CA ILE A 182 12.41 -19.18 -0.94
C ILE A 182 11.92 -20.51 -1.57
N ARG A 183 11.67 -20.52 -2.88
CA ARG A 183 11.19 -21.69 -3.64
C ARG A 183 12.20 -22.25 -4.64
N GLY A 184 13.23 -21.47 -5.00
CA GLY A 184 14.38 -21.91 -5.79
C GLY A 184 15.46 -22.54 -4.93
#